data_AF-A0A8B6EG01-F1
#
_entry.id   AF-A0A8B6EG01-F1
#
_cell.length_a   1.000
_cell.length_b   1.000
_cell.length_c   1.000
_cell.angle_alpha   90.00
_cell.angle_beta   90.00
_cell.angle_gamma   90.00
#
_symmetry.space_group_name_H-M   'P 1'
#
loop_
_entity.id
_entity.type
_entity.pdbx_description
1 polymer ?
#
loop_
_entity_poly.entity_id
_entity_poly.type
_entity_poly.pdbx_seq_one_letter_code
_entity_poly.pdbx_strand_id
1 'polypeptide(L)'
;MGAGFTKDDENDRTGALFQAIRRDRFQLATDLISKGAGVNCINYFGNTPLIETCRSHRASTRTGNAVESDRERFVTFLISNDCDKTKYDIYGWTALMYAEKNGHDTIIDILEKKEQEMRND
;
A
#
# COMPACT_ATOMS: atom_id res chain seq x y z
N MET A 1 4.74 20.80 -21.73
CA MET A 1 6.08 20.61 -21.17
C MET A 1 6.00 19.49 -20.15
N GLY A 2 6.43 18.28 -20.53
CA GLY A 2 6.58 17.19 -19.55
C GLY A 2 7.77 17.52 -18.67
N ALA A 3 7.53 17.73 -17.37
CA ALA A 3 8.61 17.84 -16.41
C ALA A 3 9.37 16.51 -16.45
N GLY A 4 10.60 16.55 -16.99
CA GLY A 4 11.48 15.40 -17.00
C GLY A 4 11.88 15.10 -15.57
N PHE A 5 11.22 14.10 -14.97
CA PHE A 5 11.56 13.65 -13.63
C PHE A 5 12.94 13.01 -13.67
N THR A 6 13.83 13.47 -12.80
CA THR A 6 15.14 12.84 -12.60
C THR A 6 14.96 11.58 -11.74
N LYS A 7 15.91 10.64 -11.81
CA LYS A 7 15.90 9.44 -10.94
C LYS A 7 15.94 9.82 -9.45
N ASP A 8 16.51 10.97 -9.13
CA ASP A 8 16.58 11.49 -7.77
C ASP A 8 15.20 11.97 -7.28
N ASP A 9 14.42 12.65 -8.15
CA ASP A 9 13.03 13.06 -7.84
C ASP A 9 12.11 11.86 -7.57
N GLU A 10 12.33 10.75 -8.27
CA GLU A 10 11.57 9.50 -8.09
C GLU A 10 11.92 8.82 -6.76
N ASN A 11 13.19 8.83 -6.37
CA ASN A 11 13.65 8.25 -5.12
C ASN A 11 13.14 9.06 -3.91
N ASP A 12 13.17 10.39 -4.01
CA ASP A 12 12.61 11.30 -3.00
C ASP A 12 11.09 11.13 -2.86
N ARG A 13 10.38 11.00 -3.99
CA ARG A 13 8.93 10.77 -4.00
C ARG A 13 8.56 9.40 -3.43
N THR A 14 9.34 8.38 -3.74
CA THR A 14 9.21 7.03 -3.19
C THR A 14 9.37 7.07 -1.67
N GLY A 15 10.43 7.71 -1.17
CA GLY A 15 10.62 7.94 0.26
C GLY A 15 9.45 8.67 0.91
N ALA A 16 8.95 9.75 0.28
CA ALA A 16 7.81 10.52 0.77
C ALA A 16 6.51 9.68 0.83
N LEU A 17 6.28 8.80 -0.15
CA LEU A 17 5.12 7.92 -0.18
C LEU A 17 5.13 6.94 1.01
N PHE A 18 6.26 6.28 1.26
CA PHE A 18 6.39 5.39 2.41
C PHE A 18 6.25 6.12 3.75
N GLN A 19 6.74 7.36 3.85
CA GLN A 19 6.51 8.17 5.05
C GLN A 19 5.04 8.56 5.22
N ALA A 20 4.33 8.88 4.14
CA ALA A 20 2.90 9.16 4.19
C ALA A 20 2.11 7.95 4.70
N ILE A 21 2.40 6.75 4.19
CA ILE A 21 1.78 5.49 4.62
C ILE A 21 2.05 5.21 6.10
N ARG A 22 3.32 5.28 6.54
CA ARG A 22 3.68 5.04 7.96
C ARG A 22 3.01 6.02 8.94
N ARG A 23 2.71 7.22 8.47
CA ARG A 23 2.06 8.28 9.23
C ARG A 23 0.54 8.31 9.04
N ASP A 24 -0.01 7.36 8.29
CA ASP A 24 -1.44 7.25 7.97
C ASP A 24 -2.01 8.50 7.29
N ARG A 25 -1.20 9.15 6.45
CA ARG A 25 -1.58 10.37 5.72
C ARG A 25 -2.17 10.01 4.37
N PHE A 26 -3.39 9.47 4.36
CA PHE A 26 -4.08 9.03 3.13
C PHE A 26 -4.00 10.05 2.00
N GLN A 27 -4.45 11.29 2.25
CA GLN A 27 -4.46 12.33 1.21
C GLN A 27 -3.07 12.64 0.65
N LEU A 28 -2.03 12.66 1.50
CA LEU A 28 -0.67 12.91 1.03
C LEU A 28 -0.17 11.76 0.14
N ALA A 29 -0.48 10.52 0.51
CA ALA A 29 -0.10 9.36 -0.30
C ALA A 29 -0.80 9.35 -1.66
N THR A 30 -2.12 9.64 -1.70
CA THR A 30 -2.87 9.71 -2.95
C THR A 30 -2.36 10.83 -3.86
N ASP A 31 -2.01 11.98 -3.28
CA ASP A 31 -1.44 13.11 -4.02
C ASP A 31 -0.06 12.76 -4.61
N LEU A 32 0.77 12.04 -3.87
CA LEU A 32 2.08 11.58 -4.34
C LEU A 32 1.93 10.58 -5.50
N ILE A 33 1.03 9.62 -5.39
CA ILE A 33 0.73 8.65 -6.47
C ILE A 33 0.21 9.39 -7.70
N SER A 34 -0.72 10.34 -7.51
CA SER A 34 -1.25 11.17 -8.61
C SER A 34 -0.17 12.03 -9.28
N LYS A 35 0.89 12.39 -8.55
CA LYS A 35 2.06 13.10 -9.08
C LYS A 35 3.09 12.16 -9.72
N GLY A 36 2.80 10.87 -9.83
CA GLY A 36 3.65 9.86 -10.45
C GLY A 36 4.58 9.17 -9.47
N ALA A 37 4.22 9.01 -8.19
CA ALA A 37 4.91 8.05 -7.33
C ALA A 37 4.56 6.64 -7.80
N GLY A 38 5.57 5.77 -7.94
CA GLY A 38 5.34 4.41 -8.38
C GLY A 38 4.49 3.63 -7.38
N VAL A 39 3.31 3.15 -7.78
CA VAL A 39 2.43 2.33 -6.94
C VAL A 39 3.09 0.99 -6.53
N ASN A 40 4.07 0.55 -7.32
CA ASN A 40 4.86 -0.67 -7.13
C ASN A 40 6.32 -0.38 -6.77
N CYS A 41 6.66 0.86 -6.38
CA CYS A 41 8.00 1.19 -5.91
C CYS A 41 8.35 0.34 -4.68
N ILE A 42 9.64 0.13 -4.43
CA ILE A 42 10.09 -0.59 -3.22
C ILE A 42 10.93 0.32 -2.33
N ASN A 43 10.85 0.14 -1.02
CA ASN A 43 11.79 0.77 -0.09
C ASN A 43 13.02 -0.13 0.16
N TYR A 44 13.90 0.30 1.05
CA TYR A 44 15.11 -0.45 1.43
C TYR A 44 14.86 -1.87 1.99
N PHE A 45 13.65 -2.16 2.45
CA PHE A 45 13.23 -3.49 2.90
C PHE A 45 12.54 -4.31 1.81
N GLY A 46 12.50 -3.82 0.57
CA GLY A 46 11.76 -4.47 -0.52
C GLY A 46 10.23 -4.32 -0.41
N ASN A 47 9.72 -3.59 0.59
CA ASN A 47 8.28 -3.42 0.74
C ASN A 47 7.75 -2.54 -0.39
N THR A 48 6.66 -2.96 -1.02
CA THR A 48 5.81 -2.08 -1.83
C THR A 48 4.93 -1.19 -0.94
N PRO A 49 4.32 -0.12 -1.47
CA PRO A 49 3.28 0.64 -0.76
C PRO A 49 2.21 -0.26 -0.14
N LEU A 50 1.79 -1.31 -0.85
CA LEU A 50 0.80 -2.26 -0.38
C LEU A 50 1.31 -3.09 0.81
N ILE A 51 2.54 -3.62 0.72
CA ILE A 51 3.17 -4.36 1.82
C ILE A 51 3.33 -3.45 3.04
N GLU A 52 3.83 -2.21 2.87
CA GLU A 52 4.03 -1.28 3.98
C GLU A 52 2.71 -0.91 4.68
N THR A 53 1.63 -0.78 3.90
CA THR A 53 0.28 -0.52 4.42
C THR A 53 -0.22 -1.66 5.29
N CYS A 54 -0.02 -2.91 4.85
CA CYS A 54 -0.46 -4.11 5.59
C CYS A 54 0.45 -4.41 6.80
N ARG A 55 1.74 -4.15 6.68
CA ARG A 55 2.77 -4.38 7.71
C ARG A 55 2.72 -3.37 8.86
N SER A 56 2.39 -2.11 8.58
CA SER A 56 2.42 -1.06 9.62
C SER A 56 1.52 -1.44 10.80
N HIS A 57 1.98 -1.35 12.04
CA HIS A 57 1.25 -1.82 13.23
C HIS A 57 0.58 -0.69 14.02
N ARG A 58 0.15 0.42 13.39
CA ARG A 58 -0.68 1.38 14.11
C ARG A 58 -2.06 0.78 14.34
N ALA A 59 -2.24 0.16 15.51
CA ALA A 59 -3.54 -0.15 16.06
C ALA A 59 -4.37 1.13 15.92
N SER A 60 -5.48 1.03 15.19
CA SER A 60 -6.47 2.07 15.04
C SER A 60 -6.67 2.74 16.41
N THR A 61 -6.20 3.98 16.56
CA THR A 61 -6.46 4.77 17.76
C THR A 61 -7.95 5.05 17.75
N ARG A 62 -8.67 4.13 18.39
CA ARG A 62 -10.11 4.09 18.63
C ARG A 62 -10.63 5.44 19.12
N THR A 63 -11.08 6.28 18.20
CA THR A 63 -12.15 7.24 18.47
C THR A 63 -13.43 6.59 17.97
N GLY A 64 -14.28 6.20 18.92
CA GLY A 64 -15.49 5.42 18.66
C GLY A 64 -16.38 6.02 17.58
N ASN A 65 -17.04 5.10 16.88
CA ASN A 65 -17.97 5.23 15.75
C ASN A 65 -17.33 4.84 14.43
N ALA A 66 -17.91 3.80 13.83
CA ALA A 66 -17.45 3.09 12.65
C ALA A 66 -17.09 4.05 11.51
N VAL A 67 -15.82 3.99 11.11
CA VAL A 67 -15.31 4.52 9.84
C VAL A 67 -14.37 3.42 9.36
N GLU A 68 -14.53 2.97 8.12
CA GLU A 68 -13.61 2.04 7.44
C GLU A 68 -12.18 2.30 7.91
N SER A 69 -11.46 1.27 8.36
CA SER A 69 -10.10 1.50 8.87
C SER A 69 -9.34 2.28 7.81
N ASP A 70 -8.66 3.39 8.15
CA ASP A 70 -7.94 4.22 7.15
C ASP A 70 -7.05 3.38 6.21
N ARG A 71 -6.60 2.23 6.70
CA ARG A 71 -5.93 1.15 5.97
C ARG A 71 -6.75 0.48 4.86
N GLU A 72 -8.00 0.13 5.10
CA GLU A 72 -8.89 -0.46 4.08
C GLU A 72 -9.02 0.51 2.91
N ARG A 73 -9.14 1.81 3.21
CA ARG A 73 -9.17 2.88 2.21
C ARG A 73 -7.85 2.96 1.43
N PHE A 74 -6.71 2.87 2.12
CA PHE A 74 -5.39 2.79 1.49
C PHE A 74 -5.24 1.58 0.57
N VAL A 75 -5.58 0.38 1.05
CA VAL A 75 -5.48 -0.87 0.30
C VAL A 75 -6.37 -0.81 -0.94
N THR A 76 -7.63 -0.37 -0.78
CA THR A 76 -8.56 -0.20 -1.89
C THR A 76 -8.05 0.80 -2.92
N PHE A 77 -7.50 1.93 -2.47
CA PHE A 77 -6.91 2.93 -3.37
C PHE A 77 -5.73 2.38 -4.15
N LEU A 78 -4.79 1.68 -3.49
CA LEU A 78 -3.63 1.08 -4.15
C LEU A 78 -4.05 0.03 -5.19
N ILE A 79 -5.02 -0.82 -4.85
CA ILE A 79 -5.58 -1.82 -5.77
C ILE A 79 -6.26 -1.15 -6.97
N SER A 80 -6.96 -0.03 -6.74
CA SER A 80 -7.59 0.75 -7.81
C SER A 80 -6.59 1.45 -8.73
N ASN A 81 -5.31 1.51 -8.35
CA ASN A 81 -4.21 2.05 -9.15
C ASN A 81 -3.30 0.94 -9.68
N ASP A 82 -3.84 -0.26 -9.93
CA ASP A 82 -3.11 -1.40 -10.53
C ASP A 82 -1.84 -1.81 -9.77
N CYS A 83 -1.89 -1.82 -8.43
CA CYS A 83 -0.78 -2.34 -7.63
C CYS A 83 -0.60 -3.86 -7.82
N ASP A 84 0.66 -4.30 -7.88
CA ASP A 84 1.04 -5.71 -7.94
C ASP A 84 1.02 -6.31 -6.53
N LYS A 85 -0.02 -7.10 -6.27
CA LYS A 85 -0.26 -7.78 -4.98
C LYS A 85 0.63 -9.01 -4.77
N THR A 86 1.26 -9.50 -5.84
CA THR A 86 2.11 -10.71 -5.81
C THR A 86 3.52 -10.41 -5.32
N LYS A 87 3.87 -9.12 -5.19
CA LYS A 87 5.17 -8.71 -4.66
C LYS A 87 5.35 -9.17 -3.22
N TYR A 88 6.60 -9.47 -2.90
CA TYR A 88 7.07 -9.82 -1.58
C TYR A 88 8.27 -8.96 -1.19
N ASP A 89 8.47 -8.79 0.10
CA ASP A 89 9.61 -8.05 0.66
C ASP A 89 10.91 -8.88 0.68
N ILE A 90 12.00 -8.32 1.23
CA ILE A 90 13.27 -9.05 1.34
C ILE A 90 13.21 -10.31 2.21
N TYR A 91 12.17 -10.45 3.03
CA TYR A 91 11.95 -11.62 3.88
C TYR A 91 11.04 -12.65 3.20
N GLY A 92 10.57 -12.39 1.97
CA GLY A 92 9.64 -13.25 1.25
C GLY A 92 8.18 -13.08 1.66
N TRP A 93 7.82 -12.00 2.37
CA TRP A 93 6.46 -11.77 2.85
C TRP A 93 5.66 -10.91 1.88
N THR A 94 4.47 -11.39 1.50
CA THR A 94 3.50 -10.63 0.70
C THR A 94 2.62 -9.74 1.59
N ALA A 95 1.89 -8.82 0.96
CA ALA A 95 0.90 -8.00 1.67
C ALA A 95 -0.17 -8.85 2.39
N LEU A 96 -0.61 -9.95 1.75
CA LEU A 96 -1.58 -10.88 2.31
C LEU A 96 -1.03 -11.57 3.57
N MET A 97 0.20 -12.08 3.54
CA MET A 97 0.82 -12.73 4.70
C MET A 97 0.92 -11.78 5.91
N TYR A 98 1.20 -10.49 5.68
CA TYR A 98 1.18 -9.48 6.74
C TYR A 98 -0.23 -9.23 7.28
N ALA A 99 -1.26 -9.20 6.41
CA ALA A 99 -2.65 -9.05 6.84
C ALA A 99 -3.13 -10.25 7.66
N GLU A 100 -2.83 -11.48 7.23
CA GLU A 100 -3.11 -12.72 7.94
C GLU A 100 -2.44 -12.76 9.32
N LYS A 101 -1.13 -12.48 9.36
CA LYS A 101 -0.37 -12.44 10.62
C LYS A 101 -0.94 -11.44 11.62
N ASN A 102 -1.48 -10.33 11.13
CA ASN A 102 -2.04 -9.26 11.95
C ASN A 102 -3.52 -9.45 12.28
N GLY A 103 -4.19 -10.46 11.71
CA GLY A 103 -5.63 -10.70 11.90
C GLY A 103 -6.49 -9.59 11.30
N HIS A 104 -6.08 -8.99 10.18
CA HIS A 104 -6.82 -7.95 9.49
C HIS A 104 -7.82 -8.54 8.49
N ASP A 105 -8.85 -9.24 8.98
CA ASP A 105 -9.81 -10.02 8.17
C ASP A 105 -10.40 -9.24 6.98
N THR A 106 -10.81 -7.98 7.18
CA THR A 106 -11.32 -7.15 6.08
C THR A 106 -10.29 -6.90 4.97
N ILE A 107 -9.01 -6.74 5.32
CA ILE A 107 -7.93 -6.54 4.34
C ILE A 107 -7.63 -7.85 3.62
N ILE A 108 -7.69 -8.98 4.33
CA ILE A 108 -7.57 -10.32 3.75
C ILE A 108 -8.66 -10.49 2.68
N ASP A 109 -9.92 -10.24 3.04
CA ASP A 109 -11.04 -10.31 2.11
C ASP A 109 -10.83 -9.44 0.86
N ILE A 110 -10.33 -8.20 1.02
CA ILE A 110 -10.06 -7.29 -0.10
C ILE A 110 -8.93 -7.80 -1.00
N LEU A 111 -7.86 -8.35 -0.41
CA LEU A 111 -6.71 -8.87 -1.15
C LEU A 111 -7.06 -10.18 -1.89
N GLU A 112 -7.81 -11.08 -1.24
CA GLU A 112 -8.26 -12.37 -1.79
C GLU A 112 -9.33 -12.21 -2.89
N LYS A 113 -10.24 -11.22 -2.79
CA LYS A 113 -11.39 -11.03 -3.70
C LYS A 113 -11.07 -10.86 -5.18
N LYS A 114 -9.79 -10.78 -5.55
CA LYS A 114 -9.33 -10.61 -6.95
C LYS A 114 -8.38 -11.73 -7.41
N GLU A 115 -7.91 -12.59 -6.52
CA GLU A 115 -7.09 -13.75 -6.90
C GLU A 115 -7.95 -14.86 -7.54
N GLN A 116 -9.24 -14.91 -7.17
CA GLN A 116 -10.25 -15.77 -7.81
C GLN A 116 -10.63 -15.36 -9.25
N GLU A 117 -10.40 -14.10 -9.67
CA GLU A 117 -10.65 -13.67 -11.06
C GLU A 117 -9.50 -14.09 -12.00
N MET A 118 -8.27 -14.29 -11.51
CA MET A 118 -7.12 -14.69 -12.35
C MET A 118 -6.85 -16.20 -12.37
N ARG A 119 -7.57 -17.00 -11.57
CA ARG A 119 -7.38 -18.46 -11.51
C ARG A 119 -8.41 -19.25 -12.34
N ASN A 120 -9.35 -18.56 -12.99
CA ASN A 120 -10.47 -19.17 -13.72
C ASN A 120 -10.37 -19.07 -15.26
N ASP A 121 -9.19 -18.72 -15.81
CA ASP A 121 -8.91 -18.80 -17.26
C ASP A 121 -8.07 -20.03 -17.62
#